data_AF-A0A424PYV7-F1
#
_entry.id   AF-A0A424PYV7-F1
#
_cell.length_a   1.000
_cell.length_b   1.000
_cell.length_c   1.000
_cell.angle_alpha   90.00
_cell.angle_beta   90.00
_cell.angle_gamma   90.00
#
_symmetry.space_group_name_H-M   'P 1'
#
loop_
_entity.id
_entity.type
_entity.pdbx_description
1 polymer ?
#
loop_
_entity_poly.entity_id
_entity_poly.type
_entity_poly.pdbx_seq_one_letter_code
_entity_poly.pdbx_strand_id
1 'polypeptide(L)' 'MTGGGGAYGNLFSQGFSLGILIAWFKEASIIDSSIVSSAETSDMLVYGAVFSLAFGYIGRFLKIVTDHLDSRK' A
#
# COMPACT_ATOMS: atom_id res chain seq x y z
N MET A 1 -7.70 -4.00 27.43
CA MET A 1 -6.51 -4.81 27.04
C MET A 1 -7.05 -6.21 26.83
N THR A 2 -7.24 -6.73 25.62
CA THR A 2 -6.31 -7.04 24.53
C THR A 2 -6.96 -6.69 23.17
N GLY A 3 -6.37 -5.85 22.33
CA GLY A 3 -5.34 -6.25 21.37
C GLY A 3 -5.95 -6.36 19.97
N GLY A 4 -6.01 -5.26 19.21
CA GLY A 4 -6.59 -5.26 17.85
C GLY A 4 -6.28 -4.04 16.98
N GLY A 5 -5.70 -2.97 17.54
CA GLY A 5 -5.34 -1.76 16.77
C GLY A 5 -4.01 -1.82 16.01
N GLY A 6 -3.26 -2.93 16.12
CA GLY A 6 -1.87 -3.01 15.64
C GLY A 6 -1.68 -3.57 14.22
N ALA A 7 -2.53 -4.50 13.77
CA ALA A 7 -2.32 -5.20 12.49
C ALA A 7 -2.83 -4.40 11.27
N TYR A 8 -3.91 -3.63 11.43
CA TYR A 8 -4.44 -2.71 10.40
C TYR A 8 -3.79 -1.31 10.46
N GLY A 9 -2.70 -1.18 11.24
CA GLY A 9 -2.20 0.04 11.85
C GLY A 9 -1.87 1.19 10.92
N ASN A 10 -1.64 0.97 9.61
CA ASN A 10 -1.87 2.02 8.60
C ASN A 10 -1.83 1.44 7.17
N LEU A 11 -2.92 0.78 6.72
CA LEU A 11 -3.04 0.27 5.34
C LEU A 11 -2.84 1.38 4.29
N PHE A 12 -3.22 2.62 4.60
CA PHE A 12 -2.98 3.76 3.72
C PHE A 12 -1.48 4.05 3.55
N SER A 13 -0.70 4.10 4.63
CA SER A 13 0.75 4.32 4.49
C SER A 13 1.46 3.13 3.86
N GLN A 14 1.01 1.90 4.12
CA GLN A 14 1.56 0.71 3.45
C GLN A 14 1.28 0.75 1.94
N GLY A 15 0.05 1.09 1.55
CA GLY A 15 -0.29 1.32 0.15
C GLY A 15 0.54 2.44 -0.46
N PHE A 16 0.73 3.55 0.26
CA PHE A 16 1.57 4.66 -0.21
C PHE A 16 3.01 4.24 -0.47
N SER A 17 3.66 3.59 0.49
CA SER A 17 5.04 3.10 0.33
C SER A 17 5.16 2.08 -0.79
N LEU A 18 4.20 1.16 -0.92
CA LEU A 18 4.20 0.17 -2.00
C LEU A 18 4.01 0.82 -3.37
N GLY A 19 3.15 1.83 -3.48
CA GLY A 19 2.95 2.59 -4.72
C GLY A 19 4.24 3.28 -5.17
N ILE A 20 4.96 3.93 -4.26
CA ILE A 20 6.27 4.53 -4.55
C ILE A 20 7.25 3.47 -5.08
N LEU A 21 7.36 2.33 -4.39
CA LEU A 21 8.28 1.26 -4.80
C LEU A 21 7.92 0.70 -6.18
N ILE A 22 6.63 0.47 -6.45
CA ILE A 22 6.17 -0.02 -7.76
C ILE A 22 6.50 0.98 -8.86
N ALA A 23 6.24 2.28 -8.65
CA ALA A 23 6.60 3.30 -9.64
C ALA A 23 8.12 3.33 -9.88
N TRP A 24 8.92 3.27 -8.82
CA TRP A 24 10.37 3.24 -8.91
C TRP A 24 10.86 2.02 -9.71
N PHE A 25 10.37 0.82 -9.38
CA PHE A 25 10.77 -0.42 -10.04
C PHE A 25 10.27 -0.54 -11.48
N LYS A 26 9.09 0.03 -11.79
CA LYS A 26 8.52 0.00 -13.14
C LYS A 26 9.42 0.69 -14.16
N GLU A 27 10.09 1.77 -13.75
CA GLU A 27 11.04 2.53 -14.58
C GLU A 27 12.50 2.22 -14.19
N ALA A 28 12.75 1.12 -13.47
CA ALA A 28 14.10 0.70 -13.11
C ALA A 28 14.74 -0.12 -14.22
N SER A 29 16.03 0.14 -14.46
CA SER A 29 16.87 -0.61 -15.39
C SER A 29 18.21 -0.95 -14.72
N ILE A 30 18.89 -1.97 -15.27
CA ILE A 30 20.22 -2.36 -14.81
C ILE A 30 21.24 -1.81 -15.81
N ILE A 31 22.13 -0.94 -15.34
CA ILE A 31 23.22 -0.33 -16.12
C ILE A 31 24.51 -0.57 -15.35
N ASP A 32 25.51 -1.19 -15.98
CA ASP A 32 26.83 -1.46 -15.40
C ASP A 32 26.79 -2.13 -14.00
N SER A 33 25.86 -3.08 -13.81
CA SER A 33 25.60 -3.78 -12.53
C SER A 33 24.96 -2.92 -11.42
N SER A 34 24.55 -1.68 -11.72
CA SER A 34 23.77 -0.82 -10.83
C SER A 34 22.29 -0.81 -11.22
N ILE A 35 21.40 -0.73 -10.23
CA ILE A 35 19.97 -0.53 -10.47
C ILE A 35 19.68 0.97 -10.43
N VAL A 36 19.23 1.52 -11.54
CA VAL A 36 18.90 2.94 -11.68
C VAL A 36 17.45 3.06 -12.12
N SER A 37 16.69 3.92 -11.45
CA SER A 37 15.32 4.25 -11.84
C SER A 37 15.26 5.62 -12.47
N SER A 38 14.56 5.72 -13.60
CA SER A 38 14.22 6.98 -14.25
C SER A 38 12.83 7.48 -13.88
N ALA A 39 12.16 6.88 -12.89
CA ALA A 39 10.85 7.33 -12.46
C ALA A 39 10.93 8.75 -11.89
N GLU A 40 10.00 9.61 -12.33
CA GLU A 40 9.87 10.94 -11.77
C GLU A 40 9.26 10.89 -10.37
N THR A 41 9.64 11.85 -9.52
CA THR A 41 9.07 11.99 -8.18
C THR A 41 7.54 12.18 -8.23
N SER A 42 7.04 12.89 -9.23
CA SER A 42 5.61 13.09 -9.51
C SER A 42 4.88 11.75 -9.67
N ASP A 43 5.40 10.87 -10.52
CA ASP A 43 4.82 9.55 -10.78
C ASP A 43 4.83 8.67 -9.53
N MET A 44 5.93 8.68 -8.78
CA MET A 44 6.02 7.95 -7.51
C MET A 44 4.97 8.41 -6.50
N LEU A 45 4.75 9.73 -6.39
CA LEU A 45 3.72 10.29 -5.50
C LEU A 45 2.30 9.94 -5.96
N VAL A 46 2.04 9.97 -7.26
CA VAL A 46 0.74 9.58 -7.83
C VAL A 46 0.46 8.10 -7.58
N TYR A 47 1.41 7.22 -7.87
CA TYR A 47 1.27 5.79 -7.56
C TYR A 47 1.09 5.55 -6.06
N GLY A 48 1.87 6.23 -5.23
CA GLY A 48 1.70 6.19 -3.77
C GLY A 48 0.27 6.57 -3.37
N ALA A 49 -0.26 7.69 -3.86
CA ALA A 49 -1.61 8.12 -3.54
C ALA A 49 -2.68 7.10 -4.00
N VAL A 50 -2.56 6.58 -5.22
CA VAL A 50 -3.49 5.58 -5.78
C VAL A 50 -3.49 4.29 -4.96
N PHE A 51 -2.31 3.76 -4.64
CA PHE A 51 -2.20 2.53 -3.85
C PHE A 51 -2.64 2.74 -2.40
N SER A 52 -2.35 3.90 -1.80
CA SER A 52 -2.84 4.28 -0.48
C SER A 52 -4.37 4.20 -0.40
N LEU A 53 -5.06 4.78 -1.39
CA LEU A 53 -6.52 4.70 -1.48
C LEU A 53 -7.00 3.26 -1.66
N ALA A 54 -6.41 2.50 -2.58
CA ALA A 54 -6.80 1.12 -2.83
C ALA A 54 -6.69 0.24 -1.58
N PHE A 55 -5.57 0.32 -0.86
CA PHE A 55 -5.34 -0.42 0.37
C PHE A 55 -6.30 0.03 1.49
N GLY A 56 -6.58 1.33 1.57
CA GLY A 56 -7.59 1.88 2.45
C GLY A 56 -8.98 1.30 2.22
N TYR A 57 -9.42 1.22 0.96
CA TYR A 57 -10.71 0.63 0.60
C TYR A 57 -10.78 -0.87 0.91
N ILE A 58 -9.74 -1.62 0.54
CA ILE A 58 -9.66 -3.06 0.85
C ILE A 58 -9.71 -3.28 2.36
N GLY A 59 -8.96 -2.49 3.14
CA GLY A 59 -8.98 -2.54 4.60
C GLY A 59 -10.36 -2.34 5.20
N ARG A 60 -11.09 -1.31 4.72
CA ARG A 60 -12.47 -1.04 5.17
C ARG A 60 -13.41 -2.19 4.80
N PHE A 61 -13.30 -2.72 3.58
CA PHE A 61 -14.12 -3.84 3.14
C PHE A 61 -13.88 -5.09 4.00
N LEU A 62 -12.62 -5.46 4.22
CA LEU A 62 -12.26 -6.59 5.08
C LEU A 62 -12.81 -6.41 6.50
N LYS A 63 -12.71 -5.20 7.05
CA LYS A 63 -13.30 -4.88 8.35
C LYS A 63 -14.82 -5.14 8.39
N ILE A 64 -15.56 -4.66 7.39
CA ILE A 64 -17.02 -4.90 7.30
C ILE A 64 -17.32 -6.40 7.27
N VAL A 65 -16.57 -7.17 6.48
CA VAL A 65 -16.75 -8.63 6.38
C VAL A 65 -16.46 -9.31 7.70
N THR A 66 -15.36 -8.97 8.37
CA THR A 66 -14.99 -9.53 9.67
C THR A 66 -16.01 -9.20 10.75
N ASP A 67 -16.42 -7.92 10.84
CA ASP A 67 -17.43 -7.47 11.80
C ASP A 67 -18.77 -8.22 11.60
N HIS A 68 -19.18 -8.44 10.34
CA HIS A 68 -20.38 -9.22 10.02
C HIS A 68 -20.26 -10.70 10.41
N LEU A 69 -19.10 -11.33 10.18
CA LEU A 69 -18.87 -12.72 10.55
C LEU A 69 -18.86 -12.92 12.07
N ASP A 70 -18.28 -11.98 12.82
CA ASP A 70 -18.24 -12.05 14.28
C ASP A 70 -19.61 -11.75 14.90
N SER A 71 -20.46 -10.92 14.29
CA SER A 71 -21.84 -10.68 14.75
C SER A 71 -22.76 -11.90 14.67
N ARG A 72 -22.37 -12.94 13.93
CA ARG A 72 -23.13 -14.19 13.76
C ARG A 72 -22.64 -15.35 14.63
N LYS A 73 -21.60 -15.13 15.43
CA LYS A 73 -21.15 -16.06 16.48
C LYS A 73 -21.80 -15.72 17.80
#